data_AF-R5AEZ1-F1
#
_entry.id   AF-R5AEZ1-F1
#
_cell.length_a   1.000
_cell.length_b   1.000
_cell.length_c   1.000
_cell.angle_alpha   90.00
_cell.angle_beta   90.00
_cell.angle_gamma   90.00
#
_symmetry.space_group_name_H-M   'P 1'
#
loop_
_entity.id
_entity.type
_entity.pdbx_description
1 polymer ?
#
loop_
_entity_poly.entity_id
_entity_poly.type
_entity_poly.pdbx_seq_one_letter_code
_entity_poly.pdbx_strand_id
1 'polypeptide(L)'
;MRKFVCTLLALCLAASMAACAGSTTTESSAASDSSVASESSVSESSTVSETASEEDTASEESDEASGEVLSYDEYMAAELDSEVTIQAYVQAKQSYYAEQGTATVYLQDKDGGYFAYDMKCSQEDYDAMTEGTCIQVTGFKSEWSGEIEIMDGQLDSIVEGDTFVAEPLDVTEMLGTDELESHQNEKVAFKGLTVEASTDANGNEAAFLYNYDGSGADGDDLYFNVSYNGQTYTFTVESYLCDNTTEVYKAVTALEVGQTIDCEGFLYWYEGVNPHITSVTVAQ
;
A
#
# COMPACT_ATOMS: atom_id res chain seq x y z
N MET A 1 20.81 -21.38 -33.37
CA MET A 1 20.01 -22.49 -33.95
C MET A 1 19.84 -23.63 -32.95
N ARG A 2 18.67 -23.69 -32.31
CA ARG A 2 18.06 -24.80 -31.52
C ARG A 2 17.00 -24.12 -30.66
N LYS A 3 15.75 -24.55 -30.50
CA LYS A 3 14.80 -25.41 -31.24
C LYS A 3 13.59 -25.43 -30.28
N PHE A 4 12.39 -25.14 -30.78
CA PHE A 4 11.14 -25.22 -30.01
C PHE A 4 11.03 -26.50 -29.16
N VAL A 5 10.51 -26.36 -27.93
CA VAL A 5 9.70 -27.37 -27.27
C VAL A 5 8.52 -26.65 -26.62
N CYS A 6 7.30 -27.03 -26.99
CA CYS A 6 6.06 -26.56 -26.37
C CYS A 6 5.40 -27.71 -25.60
N THR A 7 4.58 -27.35 -24.61
CA THR A 7 3.41 -28.11 -24.14
C THR A 7 3.67 -29.44 -23.41
N LEU A 8 3.35 -29.50 -22.11
CA LEU A 8 2.16 -30.21 -21.64
C LEU A 8 1.80 -29.86 -20.19
N LEU A 9 0.64 -29.22 -19.99
CA LEU A 9 -0.03 -29.10 -18.69
C LEU A 9 -0.82 -30.40 -18.43
N ALA A 10 -0.65 -31.01 -17.25
CA ALA A 10 -1.31 -32.27 -16.90
C ALA A 10 -2.15 -32.11 -15.61
N LEU A 11 -3.46 -32.00 -15.83
CA LEU A 11 -4.51 -31.86 -14.82
C LEU A 11 -4.66 -33.13 -13.96
N CYS A 12 -4.68 -33.00 -12.62
CA CYS A 12 -5.06 -34.08 -11.70
C CYS A 12 -5.87 -33.53 -10.50
N LEU A 13 -7.15 -33.25 -10.74
CA LEU A 13 -8.12 -33.01 -9.67
C LEU A 13 -8.60 -34.34 -9.09
N ALA A 14 -8.51 -34.55 -7.78
CA ALA A 14 -9.07 -35.71 -7.09
C ALA A 14 -9.84 -35.28 -5.85
N ALA A 15 -11.14 -35.58 -5.83
CA ALA A 15 -12.06 -35.15 -4.78
C ALA A 15 -12.22 -36.18 -3.65
N SER A 16 -12.54 -35.70 -2.45
CA SER A 16 -13.16 -36.50 -1.39
C SER A 16 -14.18 -35.67 -0.60
N MET A 17 -15.42 -36.13 -0.53
CA MET A 17 -16.52 -35.51 0.22
C MET A 17 -16.80 -36.24 1.55
N ALA A 18 -17.55 -35.55 2.43
CA ALA A 18 -18.24 -36.05 3.63
C ALA A 18 -17.34 -36.36 4.86
N ALA A 19 -17.82 -36.23 6.10
CA ALA A 19 -19.20 -36.09 6.57
C ALA A 19 -19.34 -35.22 7.83
N CYS A 20 -20.54 -34.68 8.06
CA CYS A 20 -20.90 -33.95 9.28
C CYS A 20 -21.08 -34.87 10.49
N ALA A 21 -20.71 -34.39 11.69
CA ALA A 21 -21.31 -34.83 12.95
C ALA A 21 -21.23 -33.68 13.98
N GLY A 22 -22.39 -33.11 14.36
CA GLY A 22 -22.46 -32.07 15.37
C GLY A 22 -22.45 -32.62 16.81
N SER A 23 -22.01 -31.80 17.76
CA SER A 23 -22.13 -32.05 19.20
C SER A 23 -22.64 -30.80 19.90
N THR A 24 -23.79 -30.89 20.57
CA THR A 24 -24.46 -29.78 21.26
C THR A 24 -23.93 -29.65 22.70
N THR A 25 -23.50 -28.44 23.08
CA THR A 25 -23.01 -28.03 24.43
C THR A 25 -22.90 -26.48 24.42
N THR A 26 -23.30 -25.68 25.41
CA THR A 26 -24.13 -25.91 26.62
C THR A 26 -24.73 -24.57 27.12
N GLU A 27 -25.86 -24.65 27.83
CA GLU A 27 -26.50 -23.69 28.76
C GLU A 27 -26.09 -22.19 28.84
N SER A 28 -27.11 -21.33 28.69
CA SER A 28 -27.58 -20.33 29.68
C SER A 28 -26.90 -18.95 29.87
N SER A 29 -27.78 -18.00 30.24
CA SER A 29 -27.54 -16.69 30.88
C SER A 29 -27.23 -15.55 29.91
N ALA A 30 -28.13 -14.59 29.64
CA ALA A 30 -28.64 -13.56 30.54
C ALA A 30 -27.52 -12.71 31.17
N ALA A 31 -27.55 -11.38 31.22
CA ALA A 31 -28.35 -10.29 30.64
C ALA A 31 -27.88 -9.04 31.41
N SER A 32 -28.05 -7.84 30.82
CA SER A 32 -27.94 -6.54 31.51
C SER A 32 -26.53 -6.11 32.00
N ASP A 33 -26.25 -4.82 32.26
CA ASP A 33 -26.76 -3.50 31.82
C ASP A 33 -25.98 -2.47 32.66
N SER A 34 -25.67 -1.28 32.11
CA SER A 34 -25.44 -0.04 32.90
C SER A 34 -24.19 0.02 33.83
N SER A 35 -23.65 1.19 34.20
CA SER A 35 -23.94 2.59 33.82
C SER A 35 -22.89 3.56 34.40
N VAL A 36 -22.56 4.62 33.64
CA VAL A 36 -22.55 6.04 34.10
C VAL A 36 -21.61 6.48 35.26
N ALA A 37 -20.48 7.10 34.85
CA ALA A 37 -20.10 8.51 35.07
C ALA A 37 -19.60 9.08 36.44
N SER A 38 -19.12 10.34 36.29
CA SER A 38 -18.71 11.37 37.27
C SER A 38 -17.32 11.23 37.92
N GLU A 39 -16.32 12.04 37.54
CA GLU A 39 -16.16 13.50 37.75
C GLU A 39 -15.87 13.90 39.21
N SER A 40 -14.65 14.39 39.50
CA SER A 40 -14.46 15.53 40.42
C SER A 40 -13.07 16.16 40.47
N SER A 41 -13.06 17.51 40.46
CA SER A 41 -12.22 18.44 41.27
C SER A 41 -10.68 18.44 41.08
N VAL A 42 -10.06 19.40 40.38
CA VAL A 42 -9.85 20.85 40.69
C VAL A 42 -8.77 21.15 41.76
N SER A 43 -7.91 22.15 41.47
CA SER A 43 -7.01 22.94 42.36
C SER A 43 -5.68 22.29 42.84
N GLU A 44 -4.55 23.01 43.01
CA GLU A 44 -4.20 24.44 42.82
C GLU A 44 -2.73 24.65 42.40
N SER A 45 -2.41 25.88 41.97
CA SER A 45 -1.09 26.44 41.62
C SER A 45 -0.08 26.54 42.78
N SER A 46 1.24 26.52 42.51
CA SER A 46 2.17 27.66 42.81
C SER A 46 3.68 27.34 42.73
N THR A 47 4.42 28.06 41.85
CA THR A 47 5.83 28.58 42.01
C THR A 47 6.98 27.56 42.21
N VAL A 48 8.26 27.73 41.80
CA VAL A 48 9.17 28.90 41.62
C VAL A 48 10.16 28.61 40.46
N SER A 49 10.83 29.64 39.92
CA SER A 49 11.86 29.60 38.87
C SER A 49 13.29 29.82 39.41
N GLU A 50 14.27 29.04 38.96
CA GLU A 50 15.70 29.39 38.74
C GLU A 50 16.23 28.53 37.56
N THR A 51 16.63 29.08 36.41
CA THR A 51 17.86 29.84 36.04
C THR A 51 19.10 28.97 35.77
N ALA A 52 19.37 28.81 34.47
CA ALA A 52 20.67 28.66 33.77
C ALA A 52 21.64 27.51 34.15
N SER A 53 21.94 26.68 33.15
CA SER A 53 23.30 26.36 32.68
C SER A 53 23.24 25.85 31.24
N GLU A 54 23.75 26.64 30.29
CA GLU A 54 24.21 26.14 28.99
C GLU A 54 25.69 25.74 29.17
N GLU A 55 26.02 24.46 28.96
CA GLU A 55 27.22 24.05 28.20
C GLU A 55 27.23 22.53 28.02
N ASP A 56 27.29 22.13 26.74
CA ASP A 56 27.98 20.95 26.23
C ASP A 56 27.81 19.63 27.00
N THR A 57 26.62 19.04 26.90
CA THR A 57 26.49 17.59 27.04
C THR A 57 26.58 17.00 25.65
N ALA A 58 27.74 16.43 25.30
CA ALA A 58 27.88 15.62 24.10
C ALA A 58 26.84 14.50 24.15
N SER A 59 25.86 14.57 23.26
CA SER A 59 24.95 13.48 22.97
C SER A 59 25.76 12.39 22.28
N GLU A 60 26.34 11.48 23.07
CA GLU A 60 26.64 10.12 22.63
C GLU A 60 25.30 9.42 22.36
N GLU A 61 24.63 9.84 21.29
CA GLU A 61 23.55 9.06 20.70
C GLU A 61 24.18 7.78 20.14
N SER A 62 23.52 6.66 20.37
CA SER A 62 23.97 5.34 19.97
C SER A 62 23.72 5.12 18.48
N ASP A 63 24.46 5.86 17.66
CA ASP A 63 24.31 5.92 16.21
C ASP A 63 25.21 4.86 15.53
N GLU A 64 24.92 3.59 15.82
CA GLU A 64 25.29 2.46 14.94
C GLU A 64 24.09 2.14 14.03
N ALA A 65 23.58 3.15 13.32
CA ALA A 65 22.66 2.95 12.21
C ALA A 65 23.36 2.19 11.07
N SER A 66 22.66 1.20 10.52
CA SER A 66 23.18 0.25 9.53
C SER A 66 23.31 0.83 8.12
N GLY A 67 24.25 0.29 7.35
CA GLY A 67 24.34 0.48 5.90
C GLY A 67 24.93 1.81 5.42
N GLU A 68 25.25 1.85 4.13
CA GLU A 68 25.43 3.09 3.38
C GLU A 68 24.06 3.45 2.81
N VAL A 69 23.53 4.63 3.16
CA VAL A 69 22.22 5.08 2.65
C VAL A 69 22.35 5.34 1.15
N LEU A 70 21.66 4.52 0.36
CA LEU A 70 21.69 4.56 -1.10
C LEU A 70 20.81 5.71 -1.62
N SER A 71 21.25 6.36 -2.70
CA SER A 71 20.36 7.15 -3.56
C SER A 71 19.42 6.25 -4.38
N TYR A 72 18.36 6.83 -4.96
CA TYR A 72 17.43 6.08 -5.82
C TYR A 72 18.13 5.33 -6.96
N ASP A 73 19.05 6.00 -7.68
CA ASP A 73 19.85 5.38 -8.75
C ASP A 73 20.69 4.19 -8.24
N GLU A 74 21.23 4.27 -7.03
CA GLU A 74 22.04 3.22 -6.41
C GLU A 74 21.18 2.05 -5.91
N TYR A 75 20.01 2.33 -5.32
CA TYR A 75 19.00 1.33 -4.99
C TYR A 75 18.51 0.60 -6.25
N MET A 76 18.18 1.32 -7.32
CA MET A 76 17.74 0.72 -8.58
C MET A 76 18.86 -0.06 -9.28
N ALA A 77 20.12 0.35 -9.13
CA ALA A 77 21.29 -0.39 -9.61
C ALA A 77 21.71 -1.59 -8.74
N ALA A 78 21.25 -1.68 -7.48
CA ALA A 78 21.58 -2.78 -6.58
C ALA A 78 21.06 -4.14 -7.10
N GLU A 79 21.80 -5.22 -6.81
CA GLU A 79 21.41 -6.58 -7.19
C GLU A 79 20.17 -7.02 -6.39
N LEU A 80 19.30 -7.85 -6.97
CA LEU A 80 18.24 -8.52 -6.22
C LEU A 80 18.86 -9.41 -5.12
N ASP A 81 18.12 -9.63 -4.04
CA ASP A 81 18.56 -10.32 -2.81
C ASP A 81 19.73 -9.63 -2.07
N SER A 82 20.10 -8.39 -2.43
CA SER A 82 21.10 -7.60 -1.71
C SER A 82 20.48 -6.73 -0.61
N GLU A 83 21.22 -6.56 0.49
CA GLU A 83 20.85 -5.66 1.58
C GLU A 83 20.98 -4.20 1.11
N VAL A 84 19.93 -3.42 1.35
CA VAL A 84 19.81 -2.02 0.94
C VAL A 84 19.32 -1.19 2.13
N THR A 85 19.89 0.01 2.28
CA THR A 85 19.41 1.02 3.22
C THR A 85 19.01 2.25 2.42
N ILE A 86 17.79 2.74 2.60
CA ILE A 86 17.28 3.94 1.93
C ILE A 86 16.73 4.94 2.94
N GLN A 87 16.69 6.21 2.56
CA GLN A 87 16.01 7.27 3.32
C GLN A 87 15.03 7.99 2.40
N ALA A 88 13.72 7.80 2.65
CA ALA A 88 12.65 8.31 1.80
C ALA A 88 11.45 8.79 2.63
N TYR A 89 10.46 9.39 1.99
CA TYR A 89 9.32 10.02 2.66
C TYR A 89 8.03 9.21 2.47
N VAL A 90 7.32 8.97 3.56
CA VAL A 90 6.02 8.26 3.57
C VAL A 90 5.01 8.99 2.70
N GLN A 91 4.50 8.34 1.66
CA GLN A 91 3.43 8.85 0.81
C GLN A 91 2.07 8.23 1.15
N ALA A 92 2.04 6.94 1.50
CA ALA A 92 0.86 6.28 2.04
C ALA A 92 1.22 5.04 2.86
N LYS A 93 0.34 4.66 3.78
CA LYS A 93 0.44 3.43 4.57
C LYS A 93 -0.65 2.48 4.08
N GLN A 94 -0.27 1.35 3.49
CA GLN A 94 -1.19 0.35 2.98
C GLN A 94 -1.72 -0.54 4.12
N SER A 95 -0.87 -1.00 5.03
CA SER A 95 -1.31 -1.92 6.09
C SER A 95 -0.43 -1.84 7.33
N TYR A 96 -0.97 -2.35 8.44
CA TYR A 96 -0.21 -2.67 9.66
C TYR A 96 -0.75 -3.93 10.32
N TYR A 97 0.11 -4.92 10.54
CA TYR A 97 -0.22 -6.19 11.16
C TYR A 97 0.30 -6.24 12.60
N ALA A 98 -0.52 -5.80 13.54
CA ALA A 98 -0.15 -5.68 14.96
C ALA A 98 0.35 -6.97 15.63
N GLU A 99 -0.05 -8.15 15.13
CA GLU A 99 0.44 -9.45 15.63
C GLU A 99 1.86 -9.79 15.14
N GLN A 100 2.28 -9.20 14.01
CA GLN A 100 3.59 -9.39 13.39
C GLN A 100 4.56 -8.23 13.71
N GLY A 101 4.03 -7.03 13.98
CA GLY A 101 4.81 -5.81 14.14
C GLY A 101 5.37 -5.32 12.80
N THR A 102 4.59 -5.44 11.73
CA THR A 102 4.98 -5.07 10.36
C THR A 102 4.00 -4.10 9.73
N ALA A 103 4.50 -3.23 8.85
CA ALA A 103 3.75 -2.28 8.05
C ALA A 103 4.13 -2.38 6.57
N THR A 104 3.16 -2.21 5.67
CA THR A 104 3.43 -2.01 4.25
C THR A 104 3.20 -0.55 3.88
N VAL A 105 4.22 0.09 3.27
CA VAL A 105 4.29 1.56 3.13
C VAL A 105 4.83 1.96 1.75
N TYR A 106 4.14 2.89 1.09
CA TYR A 106 4.64 3.60 -0.08
C TYR A 106 5.54 4.76 0.37
N LEU A 107 6.77 4.78 -0.14
CA LEU A 107 7.76 5.82 0.09
C LEU A 107 8.14 6.46 -1.23
N GLN A 108 8.52 7.74 -1.21
CA GLN A 108 9.05 8.44 -2.38
C GLN A 108 10.02 9.53 -1.95
N ASP A 109 11.05 9.78 -2.75
CA ASP A 109 11.90 10.95 -2.63
C ASP A 109 11.76 11.84 -3.88
N LYS A 110 12.79 12.60 -4.25
CA LYS A 110 12.74 13.53 -5.40
C LYS A 110 13.10 12.86 -6.74
N ASP A 111 13.67 11.67 -6.67
CA ASP A 111 14.30 10.95 -7.77
C ASP A 111 13.55 9.63 -8.08
N GLY A 112 12.84 9.04 -7.11
CA GLY A 112 11.90 7.94 -7.37
C GLY A 112 11.13 7.37 -6.18
N GLY A 113 10.31 6.35 -6.45
CA GLY A 113 9.44 5.65 -5.50
C GLY A 113 9.99 4.33 -4.98
N TYR A 114 9.58 3.94 -3.77
CA TYR A 114 9.95 2.68 -3.11
C TYR A 114 8.72 2.06 -2.44
N PHE A 115 8.64 0.74 -2.45
CA PHE A 115 7.63 -0.02 -1.71
C PHE A 115 8.30 -0.83 -0.60
N ALA A 116 8.01 -0.49 0.66
CA ALA A 116 8.50 -1.22 1.82
C ALA A 116 7.44 -2.24 2.23
N TYR A 117 7.67 -3.52 1.91
CA TYR A 117 6.71 -4.60 2.14
C TYR A 117 6.98 -5.31 3.48
N ASP A 118 5.95 -5.38 4.34
CA ASP A 118 6.02 -5.97 5.68
C ASP A 118 7.24 -5.52 6.52
N MET A 119 7.60 -4.24 6.38
CA MET A 119 8.68 -3.60 7.13
C MET A 119 8.36 -3.61 8.63
N LYS A 120 9.30 -4.11 9.44
CA LYS A 120 9.17 -4.17 10.90
C LYS A 120 9.17 -2.77 11.51
N CYS A 121 8.13 -2.44 12.27
CA CYS A 121 8.04 -1.22 13.08
C CYS A 121 7.11 -1.44 14.28
N SER A 122 7.22 -0.63 15.33
CA SER A 122 6.21 -0.67 16.40
C SER A 122 4.92 0.04 15.99
N GLN A 123 3.85 -0.13 16.77
CA GLN A 123 2.62 0.65 16.61
C GLN A 123 2.87 2.15 16.82
N GLU A 124 3.76 2.51 17.76
CA GLU A 124 4.09 3.91 18.07
C GLU A 124 4.80 4.56 16.87
N ASP A 125 5.75 3.85 16.26
CA ASP A 125 6.41 4.31 15.02
C ASP A 125 5.42 4.37 13.85
N TYR A 126 4.55 3.35 13.71
CA TYR A 126 3.52 3.33 12.67
C TYR A 126 2.56 4.50 12.79
N ASP A 127 2.17 4.89 14.00
CA ASP A 127 1.29 6.02 14.26
C ASP A 127 2.03 7.37 14.03
N ALA A 128 3.34 7.43 14.29
CA ALA A 128 4.19 8.59 14.02
C ALA A 128 4.57 8.77 12.53
N MET A 129 4.58 7.70 11.74
CA MET A 129 4.69 7.76 10.28
C MET A 129 3.42 8.38 9.68
N THR A 130 3.52 9.62 9.20
CA THR A 130 2.45 10.37 8.54
C THR A 130 2.88 10.78 7.13
N GLU A 131 1.95 11.22 6.27
CA GLU A 131 2.30 11.65 4.91
C GLU A 131 3.34 12.79 4.98
N GLY A 132 4.48 12.59 4.31
CA GLY A 132 5.63 13.46 4.33
C GLY A 132 6.66 13.20 5.44
N THR A 133 6.43 12.27 6.38
CA THR A 133 7.45 11.86 7.36
C THR A 133 8.63 11.19 6.66
N CYS A 134 9.85 11.66 6.94
CA CYS A 134 11.08 11.02 6.46
C CYS A 134 11.44 9.81 7.35
N ILE A 135 11.76 8.68 6.74
CA ILE A 135 12.19 7.47 7.46
C ILE A 135 13.44 6.87 6.82
N GLN A 136 14.26 6.20 7.63
CA GLN A 136 15.31 5.30 7.15
C GLN A 136 14.87 3.85 7.30
N VAL A 137 15.06 3.05 6.25
CA VAL A 137 14.69 1.64 6.18
C VAL A 137 15.87 0.82 5.69
N THR A 138 16.26 -0.21 6.43
CA THR A 138 17.18 -1.26 5.97
C THR A 138 16.39 -2.54 5.69
N GLY A 139 16.63 -3.18 4.55
CA GLY A 139 15.97 -4.42 4.14
C GLY A 139 16.67 -5.08 2.96
N PHE A 140 15.97 -5.97 2.24
CA PHE A 140 16.50 -6.64 1.05
C PHE A 140 15.71 -6.26 -0.19
N LYS A 141 16.42 -5.88 -1.26
CA LYS A 141 15.78 -5.59 -2.55
C LYS A 141 15.25 -6.86 -3.19
N SER A 142 13.99 -6.84 -3.61
CA SER A 142 13.23 -7.96 -4.17
C SER A 142 12.55 -7.58 -5.49
N GLU A 143 12.08 -8.60 -6.21
CA GLU A 143 11.18 -8.47 -7.35
C GLU A 143 10.04 -9.49 -7.19
N TRP A 144 8.80 -9.03 -7.00
CA TRP A 144 7.62 -9.89 -6.92
C TRP A 144 6.67 -9.63 -8.08
N SER A 145 6.55 -10.59 -9.00
CA SER A 145 5.72 -10.45 -10.22
C SER A 145 6.07 -9.22 -11.07
N GLY A 146 7.30 -8.70 -10.94
CA GLY A 146 7.82 -7.49 -11.57
C GLY A 146 7.77 -6.23 -10.71
N GLU A 147 7.13 -6.24 -9.53
CA GLU A 147 7.18 -5.14 -8.56
C GLU A 147 8.55 -5.10 -7.86
N ILE A 148 9.24 -3.96 -7.91
CA ILE A 148 10.49 -3.73 -7.19
C ILE A 148 10.21 -3.21 -5.77
N GLU A 149 10.56 -4.02 -4.77
CA GLU A 149 10.18 -3.82 -3.38
C GLU A 149 11.36 -4.03 -2.40
N ILE A 150 11.20 -3.57 -1.17
CA ILE A 150 12.10 -3.82 -0.04
C ILE A 150 11.39 -4.80 0.90
N MET A 151 11.85 -6.05 0.91
CA MET A 151 11.36 -7.11 1.79
C MET A 151 12.20 -7.24 3.06
N ASP A 152 11.66 -7.97 4.04
CA ASP A 152 12.30 -8.30 5.33
C ASP A 152 12.76 -7.05 6.13
N GLY A 153 12.24 -5.88 5.76
CA GLY A 153 12.72 -4.58 6.19
C GLY A 153 12.58 -4.33 7.69
N GLN A 154 13.32 -3.33 8.15
CA GLN A 154 13.28 -2.76 9.49
C GLN A 154 13.26 -1.25 9.35
N LEU A 155 12.34 -0.59 10.05
CA LEU A 155 12.42 0.85 10.29
C LEU A 155 13.63 1.09 11.22
N ASP A 156 14.66 1.76 10.71
CA ASP A 156 15.85 2.08 11.50
C ASP A 156 15.61 3.33 12.35
N SER A 157 15.01 4.35 11.74
CA SER A 157 14.69 5.63 12.39
C SER A 157 13.60 6.40 11.64
N ILE A 158 12.88 7.25 12.38
CA ILE A 158 12.15 8.39 11.82
C ILE A 158 13.13 9.56 11.83
N VAL A 159 13.45 10.11 10.66
CA VAL A 159 14.51 11.13 10.53
C VAL A 159 13.90 12.52 10.74
N GLU A 160 14.38 13.23 11.76
CA GLU A 160 13.98 14.63 11.99
C GLU A 160 14.49 15.54 10.86
N GLY A 161 13.61 16.35 10.28
CA GLY A 161 13.99 17.27 9.21
C GLY A 161 12.82 17.87 8.43
N ASP A 162 13.10 18.21 7.17
CA ASP A 162 12.08 18.62 6.21
C ASP A 162 11.09 17.48 5.94
N THR A 163 9.88 17.82 5.52
CA THR A 163 8.90 16.85 5.00
C THR A 163 8.76 16.97 3.49
N PHE A 164 8.41 15.87 2.81
CA PHE A 164 8.18 15.86 1.37
C PHE A 164 6.99 14.96 0.99
N VAL A 165 6.02 15.57 0.32
CA VAL A 165 4.90 14.88 -0.31
C VAL A 165 5.05 15.04 -1.81
N ALA A 166 4.99 13.93 -2.54
CA ALA A 166 5.07 13.93 -3.99
C ALA A 166 3.79 14.52 -4.61
N GLU A 167 3.97 15.32 -5.66
CA GLU A 167 2.89 15.69 -6.57
C GLU A 167 2.70 14.55 -7.60
N PRO A 168 1.47 14.11 -7.90
CA PRO A 168 1.24 12.99 -8.82
C PRO A 168 1.85 13.21 -10.21
N LEU A 169 2.72 12.30 -10.66
CA LEU A 169 3.29 12.33 -12.00
C LEU A 169 2.26 11.86 -13.04
N ASP A 170 1.99 12.68 -14.06
CA ASP A 170 1.08 12.30 -15.15
C ASP A 170 1.76 11.33 -16.13
N VAL A 171 1.47 10.04 -15.96
CA VAL A 171 2.06 8.93 -16.73
C VAL A 171 1.09 8.41 -17.82
N THR A 172 0.01 9.14 -18.11
CA THR A 172 -1.06 8.72 -19.05
C THR A 172 -0.50 8.32 -20.42
N GLU A 173 0.42 9.11 -20.98
CA GLU A 173 1.05 8.85 -22.29
C GLU A 173 2.02 7.66 -22.29
N MET A 174 2.46 7.20 -21.12
CA MET A 174 3.35 6.05 -20.94
C MET A 174 2.58 4.71 -20.88
N LEU A 175 1.25 4.74 -20.78
CA LEU A 175 0.42 3.53 -20.77
C LEU A 175 0.67 2.66 -22.02
N GLY A 176 1.21 1.46 -21.79
CA GLY A 176 1.56 0.51 -22.83
C GLY A 176 2.93 0.75 -23.48
N THR A 177 3.83 1.50 -22.83
CA THR A 177 5.24 1.66 -23.21
C THR A 177 6.17 1.11 -22.12
N ASP A 178 7.39 0.76 -22.53
CA ASP A 178 8.46 0.29 -21.62
C ASP A 178 8.96 1.40 -20.66
N GLU A 179 8.58 2.68 -20.89
CA GLU A 179 8.97 3.83 -20.06
C GLU A 179 8.19 3.89 -18.74
N LEU A 180 6.99 3.31 -18.70
CA LEU A 180 6.14 3.30 -17.50
C LEU A 180 6.77 2.50 -16.35
N GLU A 181 7.52 1.44 -16.66
CA GLU A 181 8.13 0.55 -15.66
C GLU A 181 9.18 1.25 -14.80
N SER A 182 9.86 2.30 -15.31
CA SER A 182 10.81 3.10 -14.51
C SER A 182 10.16 4.04 -13.49
N HIS A 183 8.83 4.11 -13.45
CA HIS A 183 8.06 4.92 -12.51
C HIS A 183 7.35 4.08 -11.42
N GLN A 184 7.73 2.80 -11.25
CA GLN A 184 7.16 1.93 -10.20
C GLN A 184 7.22 2.59 -8.82
N ASN A 185 6.22 2.29 -7.99
CA ASN A 185 6.02 2.82 -6.64
C ASN A 185 5.74 4.33 -6.53
N GLU A 186 5.94 5.12 -7.59
CA GLU A 186 5.69 6.55 -7.55
C GLU A 186 4.20 6.88 -7.40
N LYS A 187 3.91 8.01 -6.77
CA LYS A 187 2.60 8.64 -6.80
C LYS A 187 2.33 9.18 -8.20
N VAL A 188 1.34 8.63 -8.88
CA VAL A 188 1.04 8.87 -10.30
C VAL A 188 -0.40 9.32 -10.54
N ALA A 189 -0.62 9.96 -11.69
CA ALA A 189 -1.91 10.32 -12.22
C ALA A 189 -2.11 9.77 -13.65
N PHE A 190 -3.35 9.38 -13.96
CA PHE A 190 -3.80 8.95 -15.27
C PHE A 190 -5.05 9.74 -15.64
N LYS A 191 -5.14 10.26 -16.88
CA LYS A 191 -6.20 11.22 -17.27
C LYS A 191 -6.92 10.83 -18.55
N GLY A 192 -8.19 11.23 -18.65
CA GLY A 192 -9.01 10.98 -19.84
C GLY A 192 -9.23 9.48 -20.13
N LEU A 193 -9.13 8.63 -19.11
CA LEU A 193 -9.33 7.19 -19.23
C LEU A 193 -10.81 6.88 -19.49
N THR A 194 -11.11 5.91 -20.35
CA THR A 194 -12.49 5.45 -20.57
C THR A 194 -12.75 4.17 -19.78
N VAL A 195 -13.76 4.14 -18.91
CA VAL A 195 -14.16 2.94 -18.17
C VAL A 195 -14.65 1.87 -19.16
N GLU A 196 -14.07 0.68 -19.10
CA GLU A 196 -14.45 -0.49 -19.90
C GLU A 196 -15.22 -1.51 -19.05
N ALA A 197 -15.84 -2.49 -19.70
CA ALA A 197 -16.46 -3.61 -18.98
C ALA A 197 -15.39 -4.55 -18.38
N SER A 198 -15.53 -4.85 -17.09
CA SER A 198 -14.93 -6.01 -16.43
C SER A 198 -15.88 -7.21 -16.54
N THR A 199 -15.33 -8.42 -16.74
CA THR A 199 -16.11 -9.65 -16.87
C THR A 199 -15.84 -10.59 -15.70
N ASP A 200 -16.88 -11.00 -14.97
CA ASP A 200 -16.75 -11.94 -13.84
C ASP A 200 -16.48 -13.39 -14.30
N ALA A 201 -16.15 -14.27 -13.36
CA ALA A 201 -15.93 -15.70 -13.61
C ALA A 201 -17.13 -16.45 -14.25
N ASN A 202 -18.32 -15.86 -14.27
CA ASN A 202 -19.54 -16.41 -14.87
C ASN A 202 -19.86 -15.83 -16.26
N GLY A 203 -19.13 -14.80 -16.71
CA GLY A 203 -19.38 -14.09 -17.97
C GLY A 203 -20.36 -12.92 -17.87
N ASN A 204 -20.62 -12.38 -16.68
CA ASN A 204 -21.38 -11.15 -16.49
C ASN A 204 -20.48 -9.92 -16.62
N GLU A 205 -20.97 -8.87 -17.28
CA GLU A 205 -20.24 -7.60 -17.44
C GLU A 205 -20.69 -6.55 -16.41
N ALA A 206 -19.73 -5.83 -15.83
CA ALA A 206 -19.92 -4.71 -14.91
C ALA A 206 -18.81 -3.66 -15.09
N ALA A 207 -18.96 -2.46 -14.53
CA ALA A 207 -17.90 -1.42 -14.57
C ALA A 207 -16.71 -1.74 -13.63
N PHE A 208 -16.95 -2.54 -12.59
CA PHE A 208 -15.96 -3.00 -11.63
C PHE A 208 -16.35 -4.38 -11.10
N LEU A 209 -15.42 -5.08 -10.44
CA LEU A 209 -15.61 -6.35 -9.75
C LEU A 209 -15.10 -6.23 -8.31
N TYR A 210 -15.75 -6.92 -7.36
CA TYR A 210 -15.15 -7.21 -6.06
C TYR A 210 -14.24 -8.44 -6.22
N ASN A 211 -12.96 -8.31 -5.92
CA ASN A 211 -11.89 -9.24 -6.30
C ASN A 211 -11.73 -9.39 -7.84
N TYR A 212 -10.56 -9.88 -8.29
CA TYR A 212 -10.16 -9.87 -9.71
C TYR A 212 -11.11 -10.61 -10.67
N ASP A 213 -11.90 -11.56 -10.16
CA ASP A 213 -12.84 -12.40 -10.92
C ASP A 213 -14.32 -12.21 -10.53
N GLY A 214 -14.61 -11.23 -9.66
CA GLY A 214 -15.97 -11.01 -9.13
C GLY A 214 -16.40 -11.98 -8.02
N SER A 215 -15.47 -12.74 -7.43
CA SER A 215 -15.75 -13.65 -6.30
C SER A 215 -15.88 -12.97 -4.92
N GLY A 216 -15.48 -11.70 -4.81
CA GLY A 216 -15.47 -10.94 -3.55
C GLY A 216 -16.82 -10.34 -3.15
N ALA A 217 -16.77 -9.51 -2.12
CA ALA A 217 -17.88 -8.76 -1.54
C ALA A 217 -17.47 -7.34 -1.12
N ASP A 218 -18.43 -6.55 -0.63
CA ASP A 218 -18.16 -5.23 -0.05
C ASP A 218 -17.17 -5.33 1.13
N GLY A 219 -16.08 -4.57 1.03
CA GLY A 219 -14.89 -4.66 1.88
C GLY A 219 -13.66 -5.24 1.18
N ASP A 220 -13.81 -6.05 0.13
CA ASP A 220 -12.71 -6.58 -0.68
C ASP A 220 -12.26 -5.58 -1.75
N ASP A 221 -11.08 -5.81 -2.32
CA ASP A 221 -10.48 -5.01 -3.41
C ASP A 221 -11.42 -4.82 -4.61
N LEU A 222 -11.35 -3.65 -5.24
CA LEU A 222 -12.12 -3.36 -6.46
C LEU A 222 -11.22 -3.39 -7.69
N TYR A 223 -11.54 -4.25 -8.65
CA TYR A 223 -10.86 -4.34 -9.93
C TYR A 223 -11.74 -3.75 -11.04
N PHE A 224 -11.23 -2.75 -11.76
CA PHE A 224 -11.96 -2.09 -12.84
C PHE A 224 -11.08 -1.93 -14.08
N ASN A 225 -11.69 -2.05 -15.25
CA ASN A 225 -10.99 -1.91 -16.53
C ASN A 225 -11.12 -0.48 -17.05
N VAL A 226 -10.03 0.03 -17.60
CA VAL A 226 -9.95 1.34 -18.27
C VAL A 226 -9.27 1.18 -19.62
N SER A 227 -9.64 1.98 -20.62
CA SER A 227 -8.94 2.06 -21.89
C SER A 227 -8.29 3.42 -22.13
N TYR A 228 -7.09 3.36 -22.72
CA TYR A 228 -6.36 4.50 -23.24
C TYR A 228 -5.68 4.11 -24.56
N ASN A 229 -5.74 5.00 -25.56
CA ASN A 229 -5.19 4.78 -26.91
C ASN A 229 -5.54 3.42 -27.58
N GLY A 230 -6.71 2.86 -27.26
CA GLY A 230 -7.21 1.61 -27.82
C GLY A 230 -6.66 0.33 -27.19
N GLN A 231 -5.97 0.45 -26.05
CA GLN A 231 -5.56 -0.67 -25.19
C GLN A 231 -6.35 -0.61 -23.87
N THR A 232 -6.58 -1.75 -23.25
CA THR A 232 -7.29 -1.88 -21.97
C THR A 232 -6.31 -2.29 -20.87
N TYR A 233 -6.45 -1.69 -19.70
CA TYR A 233 -5.64 -1.91 -18.51
C TYR A 233 -6.58 -2.19 -17.33
N THR A 234 -6.11 -2.95 -16.33
CA THR A 234 -6.86 -3.26 -15.12
C THR A 234 -6.25 -2.48 -13.96
N PHE A 235 -7.05 -1.65 -13.31
CA PHE A 235 -6.68 -0.81 -12.18
C PHE A 235 -7.37 -1.35 -10.91
N THR A 236 -6.74 -1.14 -9.75
CA THR A 236 -7.15 -1.74 -8.48
C THR A 236 -7.39 -0.67 -7.43
N VAL A 237 -8.48 -0.74 -6.68
CA VAL A 237 -8.59 -0.10 -5.36
C VAL A 237 -8.30 -1.19 -4.33
N GLU A 238 -7.07 -1.17 -3.82
CA GLU A 238 -6.55 -2.09 -2.81
C GLU A 238 -7.23 -1.79 -1.46
N SER A 239 -7.92 -2.78 -0.89
CA SER A 239 -8.81 -2.63 0.27
C SER A 239 -8.06 -2.31 1.57
N TYR A 240 -6.82 -2.77 1.73
CA TYR A 240 -5.99 -2.39 2.87
C TYR A 240 -5.63 -0.89 2.82
N LEU A 241 -5.29 -0.37 1.63
CA LEU A 241 -4.94 1.03 1.42
C LEU A 241 -6.18 1.96 1.41
N CYS A 242 -7.31 1.47 0.87
CA CYS A 242 -8.52 2.25 0.63
C CYS A 242 -9.78 1.42 0.91
N ASP A 243 -10.14 1.33 2.20
CA ASP A 243 -11.31 0.58 2.67
C ASP A 243 -12.66 1.07 2.08
N ASN A 244 -13.72 0.29 2.32
CA ASN A 244 -15.07 0.60 1.81
C ASN A 244 -15.71 1.88 2.39
N THR A 245 -15.08 2.52 3.37
CA THR A 245 -15.49 3.83 3.90
C THR A 245 -14.83 5.00 3.18
N THR A 246 -13.82 4.77 2.35
CA THR A 246 -13.12 5.82 1.57
C THR A 246 -13.96 6.36 0.41
N GLU A 247 -13.62 7.56 -0.06
CA GLU A 247 -14.33 8.19 -1.19
C GLU A 247 -13.97 7.54 -2.54
N VAL A 248 -12.74 7.04 -2.72
CA VAL A 248 -12.32 6.35 -3.95
C VAL A 248 -13.06 5.03 -4.14
N TYR A 249 -13.24 4.24 -3.08
CA TYR A 249 -14.02 3.00 -3.12
C TYR A 249 -15.48 3.27 -3.51
N LYS A 250 -16.09 4.32 -2.94
CA LYS A 250 -17.44 4.79 -3.31
C LYS A 250 -17.51 5.32 -4.75
N ALA A 251 -16.46 5.95 -5.24
CA ALA A 251 -16.38 6.44 -6.62
C ALA A 251 -16.32 5.27 -7.61
N VAL A 252 -15.46 4.26 -7.36
CA VAL A 252 -15.32 3.07 -8.23
C VAL A 252 -16.60 2.23 -8.23
N THR A 253 -17.23 2.02 -7.07
CA THR A 253 -18.53 1.31 -7.00
C THR A 253 -19.70 2.05 -7.68
N ALA A 254 -19.51 3.32 -8.07
CA ALA A 254 -20.49 4.15 -8.77
C ALA A 254 -20.16 4.39 -10.27
N LEU A 255 -19.11 3.76 -10.81
CA LEU A 255 -18.71 3.92 -12.22
C LEU A 255 -19.72 3.33 -13.20
N GLU A 256 -19.81 3.95 -14.38
CA GLU A 256 -20.56 3.44 -15.53
C GLU A 256 -19.61 3.14 -16.71
N VAL A 257 -19.85 2.05 -17.44
CA VAL A 257 -19.06 1.71 -18.64
C VAL A 257 -19.21 2.80 -19.70
N GLY A 258 -18.09 3.24 -20.27
CA GLY A 258 -18.00 4.35 -21.22
C GLY A 258 -17.85 5.74 -20.56
N GLN A 259 -17.81 5.82 -19.24
CA GLN A 259 -17.52 7.06 -18.51
C GLN A 259 -16.05 7.47 -18.69
N THR A 260 -15.77 8.76 -18.78
CA THR A 260 -14.40 9.28 -18.77
C THR A 260 -14.00 9.68 -17.35
N ILE A 261 -12.83 9.21 -16.90
CA ILE A 261 -12.31 9.46 -15.56
C ILE A 261 -10.84 9.87 -15.57
N ASP A 262 -10.44 10.62 -14.55
CA ASP A 262 -9.06 10.83 -14.14
C ASP A 262 -8.84 10.08 -12.81
N CYS A 263 -7.69 9.42 -12.66
CA CYS A 263 -7.31 8.63 -11.50
C CYS A 263 -5.97 9.11 -10.93
N GLU A 264 -5.79 9.00 -9.62
CA GLU A 264 -4.49 9.15 -8.95
C GLU A 264 -4.26 7.95 -8.02
N GLY A 265 -3.00 7.57 -7.80
CA GLY A 265 -2.65 6.39 -7.03
C GLY A 265 -1.14 6.15 -6.96
N PHE A 266 -0.75 4.92 -6.66
CA PHE A 266 0.64 4.46 -6.70
C PHE A 266 0.84 3.45 -7.83
N LEU A 267 1.95 3.56 -8.57
CA LEU A 267 2.22 2.69 -9.72
C LEU A 267 2.75 1.32 -9.27
N TYR A 268 1.84 0.46 -8.85
CA TYR A 268 2.08 -0.94 -8.52
C TYR A 268 2.13 -1.83 -9.77
N TRP A 269 2.90 -2.92 -9.71
CA TRP A 269 3.11 -3.87 -10.80
C TRP A 269 2.73 -5.31 -10.40
N TYR A 270 1.98 -5.99 -11.26
CA TYR A 270 1.67 -7.41 -11.10
C TYR A 270 1.51 -8.09 -12.46
N GLU A 271 2.59 -8.69 -12.96
CA GLU A 271 2.73 -9.17 -14.35
C GLU A 271 2.46 -8.07 -15.43
N GLY A 272 2.52 -6.80 -15.02
CA GLY A 272 2.17 -5.61 -15.81
C GLY A 272 1.63 -4.48 -14.92
N VAL A 273 1.31 -3.33 -15.52
CA VAL A 273 0.73 -2.17 -14.83
C VAL A 273 -0.59 -2.54 -14.10
N ASN A 274 -0.60 -2.42 -12.77
CA ASN A 274 -1.80 -2.66 -11.94
C ASN A 274 -1.84 -1.68 -10.75
N PRO A 275 -2.00 -0.37 -10.98
CA PRO A 275 -1.82 0.66 -9.97
C PRO A 275 -2.86 0.57 -8.84
N HIS A 276 -2.42 0.90 -7.62
CA HIS A 276 -3.26 1.05 -6.45
C HIS A 276 -3.85 2.47 -6.43
N ILE A 277 -5.09 2.59 -6.88
CA ILE A 277 -5.82 3.85 -7.08
C ILE A 277 -6.40 4.36 -5.76
N THR A 278 -6.03 5.58 -5.40
CA THR A 278 -6.43 6.27 -4.15
C THR A 278 -7.38 7.45 -4.41
N SER A 279 -7.54 7.86 -5.68
CA SER A 279 -8.49 8.88 -6.11
C SER A 279 -9.06 8.55 -7.49
N VAL A 280 -10.37 8.76 -7.67
CA VAL A 280 -11.05 8.72 -8.97
C VAL A 280 -11.97 9.92 -9.07
N THR A 281 -11.89 10.64 -10.19
CA THR A 281 -12.77 11.76 -10.51
C THR A 281 -13.36 11.61 -11.91
N VAL A 282 -14.61 12.05 -12.08
CA VAL A 282 -15.27 12.03 -13.40
C VAL A 282 -14.83 13.25 -14.19
N ALA A 283 -14.21 13.03 -15.34
CA ALA A 283 -13.81 14.11 -16.25
C ALA A 283 -15.07 14.81 -16.84
N GLN A 284 -14.99 16.14 -17.01
CA GLN A 284 -16.11 16.99 -17.48
C GLN A 284 -16.08 17.29 -18.99
#